data_AF-A0A2N3GFM7-F1
#
_entry.id   AF-A0A2N3GFM7-F1
#
_cell.length_a   1.000
_cell.length_b   1.000
_cell.length_c   1.000
_cell.angle_alpha   90.00
_cell.angle_beta   90.00
_cell.angle_gamma   90.00
#
_symmetry.space_group_name_H-M   'P 1'
#
loop_
_entity.id
_entity.type
_entity.pdbx_description
1 polymer ?
#
loop_
_entity_poly.entity_id
_entity_poly.type
_entity_poly.pdbx_seq_one_letter_code
_entity_poly.pdbx_strand_id
1 'polypeptide(L)'
;MALSDDLKTTIDRFLSEVAMLSPEDFAANERFGVANHQTGKAARALIKLGAADFAWIDKRARDAIGPRLSEIRTAGPMVSAGAPLRAITAAQAIVKRDKLTAEQYEAFVGGYRQVGVRVPEHGAVE
;
A
#
# COMPACT_ATOMS: atom_id res chain seq x y z
N MET A 1 12.41 3.27 -16.47
CA MET A 1 11.10 3.20 -17.13
C MET A 1 10.13 3.88 -16.20
N ALA A 2 9.51 4.99 -16.63
CA ALA A 2 8.60 5.76 -15.80
C ALA A 2 7.25 5.03 -15.67
N LEU A 3 6.54 5.26 -14.57
CA LEU A 3 5.15 4.79 -14.38
C LEU A 3 4.27 5.25 -15.56
N SER A 4 3.50 4.32 -16.13
CA SER A 4 2.46 4.63 -17.11
C SER A 4 1.34 5.44 -16.47
N ASP A 5 0.58 6.18 -17.27
CA ASP A 5 -0.52 7.01 -16.76
C ASP A 5 -1.69 6.18 -16.23
N ASP A 6 -1.90 4.99 -16.78
CA ASP A 6 -2.85 4.01 -16.23
C ASP A 6 -2.45 3.56 -14.81
N LEU A 7 -1.17 3.20 -14.61
CA LEU A 7 -0.68 2.83 -13.30
C LEU A 7 -0.79 3.99 -12.31
N LYS A 8 -0.48 5.22 -12.73
CA LYS A 8 -0.66 6.40 -11.86
C LYS A 8 -2.13 6.57 -11.46
N THR A 9 -3.07 6.42 -12.39
CA THR A 9 -4.51 6.50 -12.12
C THR A 9 -4.95 5.40 -11.13
N THR A 10 -4.45 4.18 -11.32
CA THR A 10 -4.69 3.06 -10.41
C THR A 10 -4.16 3.34 -9.00
N ILE A 11 -2.95 3.88 -8.87
CA ILE A 11 -2.36 4.24 -7.58
C ILE A 11 -3.11 5.40 -6.92
N ASP A 12 -3.47 6.45 -7.68
CA ASP A 12 -4.25 7.57 -7.14
C ASP A 12 -5.62 7.10 -6.61
N ARG A 13 -6.29 6.18 -7.31
CA ARG A 13 -7.54 5.55 -6.83
C ARG A 13 -7.31 4.76 -5.54
N PHE A 14 -6.31 3.89 -5.52
CA PHE A 14 -5.94 3.11 -4.35
C PHE A 14 -5.69 4.01 -3.13
N LEU A 15 -4.87 5.05 -3.29
CA LEU A 15 -4.55 5.98 -2.19
C LEU A 15 -5.75 6.81 -1.75
N SER A 16 -6.64 7.17 -2.68
CA SER A 16 -7.88 7.88 -2.35
C SER A 16 -8.81 7.02 -1.48
N GLU A 17 -8.92 5.72 -1.77
CA GLU A 17 -9.71 4.78 -0.95
C GLU A 17 -9.04 4.51 0.40
N VAL A 18 -7.71 4.35 0.45
CA VAL A 18 -6.96 4.25 1.71
C VAL A 18 -7.18 5.48 2.59
N ALA A 19 -7.24 6.67 2.00
CA ALA A 19 -7.50 7.91 2.71
C ALA A 19 -8.94 8.02 3.26
N MET A 20 -9.85 7.09 2.93
CA MET A 20 -11.21 7.03 3.48
C MET A 20 -11.37 6.01 4.61
N LEU A 21 -10.35 5.20 4.90
CA LEU A 21 -10.40 4.16 5.92
C LEU A 21 -10.65 4.72 7.32
N SER A 22 -11.38 3.98 8.15
CA SER A 22 -11.52 4.32 9.57
C SER A 22 -10.23 4.01 10.34
N PRO A 23 -10.03 4.58 11.54
CA PRO A 23 -8.93 4.16 12.41
C PRO A 23 -8.91 2.65 12.69
N GLU A 24 -10.07 2.01 12.82
CA GLU A 24 -10.19 0.57 13.04
C GLU A 24 -9.69 -0.24 11.84
N ASP A 25 -9.98 0.22 10.61
CA ASP A 25 -9.47 -0.40 9.39
C ASP A 25 -7.95 -0.30 9.30
N PHE A 26 -7.37 0.85 9.69
CA PHE A 26 -5.91 0.98 9.77
C PHE A 26 -5.31 0.02 10.80
N ALA A 27 -5.96 -0.21 11.94
CA ALA A 27 -5.52 -1.20 12.92
C ALA A 27 -5.62 -2.63 12.38
N ALA A 28 -6.71 -2.97 11.68
CA ALA A 28 -6.89 -4.28 11.06
C ALA A 28 -5.80 -4.54 10.00
N ASN A 29 -5.54 -3.56 9.14
CA ASN A 29 -4.47 -3.63 8.14
C ASN A 29 -3.07 -3.73 8.77
N GLU A 30 -2.80 -3.03 9.88
CA GLU A 30 -1.56 -3.18 10.65
C GLU A 30 -1.38 -4.62 11.13
N ARG A 31 -2.42 -5.21 11.76
CA ARG A 31 -2.39 -6.59 12.26
C ARG A 31 -2.15 -7.59 11.13
N PHE A 32 -2.82 -7.42 9.99
CA PHE A 32 -2.60 -8.26 8.81
C PHE A 32 -1.13 -8.21 8.36
N GLY A 33 -0.56 -7.01 8.28
CA GLY A 33 0.81 -6.84 7.84
C GLY A 33 1.85 -7.33 8.87
N VAL A 34 1.52 -7.35 10.16
CA VAL A 34 2.35 -8.01 11.19
C VAL A 34 2.33 -9.53 10.99
N ALA A 35 1.14 -10.12 10.79
CA ALA A 35 1.00 -11.56 10.57
C ALA A 35 1.74 -12.04 9.32
N ASN A 36 1.80 -11.21 8.27
CA ASN A 36 2.45 -11.53 6.99
C ASN A 36 3.86 -10.93 6.83
N HIS A 37 4.48 -10.50 7.94
CA HIS A 37 5.76 -9.79 7.89
C HIS A 37 6.88 -10.59 7.20
N GLN A 38 6.99 -11.90 7.46
CA GLN A 38 8.07 -12.72 6.87
C GLN A 38 7.95 -12.83 5.35
N THR A 39 6.75 -13.09 4.85
CA THR A 39 6.45 -13.16 3.42
C THR A 39 6.72 -11.81 2.74
N GLY A 40 6.24 -10.71 3.32
CA GLY A 40 6.50 -9.36 2.80
C GLY A 40 7.98 -8.97 2.85
N LYS A 41 8.70 -9.36 3.90
CA LYS A 41 10.14 -9.10 4.05
C LYS A 41 10.95 -9.80 2.95
N ALA A 42 10.66 -11.07 2.68
CA ALA A 42 11.32 -11.85 1.65
C ALA A 42 11.12 -11.25 0.25
N ALA A 43 9.93 -10.69 -0.02
CA ALA A 43 9.58 -10.09 -1.32
C ALA A 43 9.95 -8.60 -1.45
N ARG A 44 10.41 -7.94 -0.39
CA ARG A 44 10.61 -6.48 -0.35
C ARG A 44 11.59 -5.96 -1.41
N ALA A 45 12.59 -6.75 -1.78
CA ALA A 45 13.56 -6.38 -2.80
C ALA A 45 12.95 -6.34 -4.22
N LEU A 46 11.90 -7.13 -4.47
CA LEU A 46 11.27 -7.29 -5.79
C LEU A 46 10.39 -6.09 -6.17
N ILE A 47 9.92 -5.33 -5.18
CA ILE A 47 9.00 -4.20 -5.36
C ILE A 47 9.70 -2.84 -5.40
N LYS A 48 11.03 -2.80 -5.33
CA LYS A 48 11.77 -1.53 -5.37
C LYS A 48 11.56 -0.83 -6.72
N LEU A 49 11.27 0.47 -6.64
CA LEU A 49 11.09 1.34 -7.81
C LEU A 49 12.33 2.21 -8.03
N GLY A 50 12.44 2.79 -9.23
CA GLY A 50 13.39 3.87 -9.47
C GLY A 50 13.05 5.11 -8.63
N ALA A 51 14.05 5.97 -8.39
CA ALA A 51 13.92 7.11 -7.48
C ALA A 51 12.76 8.05 -7.86
N ALA A 52 12.55 8.31 -9.16
CA ALA A 52 11.48 9.18 -9.64
C ALA A 52 10.08 8.61 -9.35
N ASP A 53 9.86 7.33 -9.67
CA ASP A 53 8.57 6.66 -9.43
C ASP A 53 8.30 6.50 -7.93
N PHE A 54 9.34 6.18 -7.14
CA PHE A 54 9.22 6.13 -5.69
C PHE A 54 8.85 7.49 -5.11
N ALA A 55 9.54 8.56 -5.51
CA ALA A 55 9.25 9.91 -5.01
C ALA A 55 7.84 10.36 -5.38
N TRP A 56 7.35 9.98 -6.56
CA TRP A 56 5.96 10.23 -6.97
C TRP A 56 4.97 9.52 -6.03
N ILE A 57 5.15 8.22 -5.77
CA ILE A 57 4.29 7.45 -4.85
C ILE A 57 4.37 7.98 -3.41
N ASP A 58 5.58 8.24 -2.89
CA ASP A 58 5.78 8.73 -1.52
C ASP A 58 5.04 10.07 -1.31
N LYS A 59 5.18 11.00 -2.26
CA LYS A 59 4.46 12.27 -2.22
C LYS A 59 2.94 12.04 -2.17
N ARG A 60 2.39 11.24 -3.09
CA ARG A 60 0.93 11.01 -3.15
C ARG A 60 0.40 10.32 -1.90
N ALA A 61 1.11 9.33 -1.37
CA ALA A 61 0.69 8.65 -0.15
C ALA A 61 0.70 9.59 1.06
N ARG A 62 1.74 10.44 1.18
CA ARG A 62 1.83 11.44 2.25
C ARG A 62 0.77 12.52 2.12
N ASP A 63 0.51 13.01 0.91
CA ASP A 63 -0.51 14.03 0.68
C ASP A 63 -1.93 13.48 1.01
N ALA A 64 -2.19 12.21 0.69
CA ALA A 64 -3.47 11.56 0.96
C ALA A 64 -3.67 11.21 2.46
N ILE A 65 -2.67 10.66 3.12
CA ILE A 65 -2.79 10.09 4.48
C ILE A 65 -2.35 11.09 5.57
N GLY A 66 -1.39 11.96 5.25
CA GLY A 66 -0.79 12.94 6.17
C GLY A 66 -1.81 13.75 6.98
N PRO A 67 -2.84 14.35 6.35
CA PRO A 67 -3.87 15.12 7.05
C PRO A 67 -4.65 14.31 8.10
N ARG A 68 -4.73 12.99 7.96
CA ARG A 68 -5.48 12.09 8.85
C ARG A 68 -4.63 11.43 9.93
N LEU A 69 -3.32 11.67 9.98
CA LEU A 69 -2.43 10.97 10.92
C LEU A 69 -2.83 11.15 12.39
N SER A 70 -3.35 12.32 12.76
CA SER A 70 -3.86 12.56 14.12
C SER A 70 -5.09 11.72 14.44
N GLU A 71 -5.97 11.51 13.47
CA GLU A 71 -7.17 10.68 13.62
C GLU A 71 -6.77 9.20 13.71
N ILE A 72 -5.89 8.75 12.81
CA ILE A 72 -5.36 7.37 12.78
C ILE A 72 -4.64 7.04 14.10
N ARG A 73 -4.05 8.03 14.76
CA ARG A 73 -3.36 7.84 16.05
C ARG A 73 -4.28 7.29 17.15
N THR A 74 -5.60 7.48 17.04
CA THR A 74 -6.58 6.90 17.98
C THR A 74 -6.59 5.37 17.94
N ALA A 75 -6.22 4.76 16.81
CA ALA A 75 -6.03 3.32 16.66
C ALA A 75 -4.67 2.82 17.18
N GLY A 76 -3.75 3.73 17.49
CA GLY A 76 -2.46 3.45 18.08
C GLY A 76 -1.31 4.26 17.45
N PRO A 77 -0.29 4.65 18.24
CA PRO A 77 0.83 5.45 17.73
C PRO A 77 1.62 4.72 16.64
N MET A 78 1.78 3.40 16.75
CA MET A 78 2.49 2.60 15.75
C MET A 78 1.70 2.48 14.43
N VAL A 79 0.37 2.41 14.52
CA VAL A 79 -0.52 2.36 13.34
C VAL A 79 -0.39 3.66 12.55
N SER A 80 -0.49 4.80 13.22
CA SER A 80 -0.34 6.12 12.59
C SER A 80 1.05 6.33 11.97
N ALA A 81 2.12 5.99 12.69
CA ALA A 81 3.47 6.12 12.17
C ALA A 81 3.74 5.20 10.95
N GLY A 82 3.14 4.00 10.93
CA GLY A 82 3.31 3.02 9.87
C GLY A 82 2.42 3.23 8.65
N ALA A 83 1.28 3.91 8.79
CA ALA A 83 0.25 3.97 7.75
C ALA A 83 0.77 4.49 6.39
N PRO A 84 1.48 5.63 6.30
CA PRO A 84 2.02 6.08 5.02
C PRO A 84 3.00 5.09 4.41
N LEU A 85 3.91 4.53 5.21
CA LEU A 85 4.92 3.59 4.72
C LEU A 85 4.30 2.30 4.19
N ARG A 86 3.26 1.80 4.85
CA ARG A 86 2.51 0.63 4.39
C ARG A 86 1.77 0.92 3.09
N ALA A 87 1.14 2.09 2.96
CA ALA A 87 0.45 2.47 1.72
C ALA A 87 1.43 2.60 0.55
N ILE A 88 2.59 3.23 0.78
CA ILE A 88 3.69 3.31 -0.21
C ILE A 88 4.14 1.91 -0.62
N THR A 89 4.33 1.01 0.35
CA THR A 89 4.77 -0.36 0.11
C THR A 89 3.75 -1.17 -0.70
N ALA A 90 2.47 -1.04 -0.40
CA ALA A 90 1.39 -1.65 -1.17
C ALA A 90 1.32 -1.08 -2.59
N ALA A 91 1.43 0.24 -2.76
CA ALA A 91 1.48 0.87 -4.08
C ALA A 91 2.67 0.37 -4.92
N GLN A 92 3.86 0.22 -4.31
CA GLN A 92 5.00 -0.41 -4.97
C GLN A 92 4.72 -1.85 -5.40
N ALA A 93 4.04 -2.64 -4.56
CA ALA A 93 3.64 -3.99 -4.90
C ALA A 93 2.63 -4.04 -6.05
N ILE A 94 1.68 -3.09 -6.12
CA ILE A 94 0.74 -2.96 -7.26
C ILE A 94 1.50 -2.71 -8.56
N VAL A 95 2.49 -1.80 -8.54
CA VAL A 95 3.32 -1.48 -9.72
C VAL A 95 4.19 -2.66 -10.15
N LYS A 96 4.67 -3.46 -9.19
CA LYS A 96 5.56 -4.61 -9.43
C LYS A 96 4.84 -5.95 -9.27
N ARG A 97 3.51 -5.99 -9.47
CA ARG A 97 2.70 -7.19 -9.22
C ARG A 97 3.19 -8.40 -10.01
N ASP A 98 3.66 -8.20 -11.24
CA ASP A 98 4.19 -9.26 -12.12
C ASP A 98 5.54 -9.84 -11.66
N LYS A 99 6.19 -9.23 -10.66
CA LYS A 99 7.44 -9.72 -10.07
C LYS A 99 7.23 -10.53 -8.80
N LEU A 100 6.00 -10.64 -8.35
CA LEU A 100 5.62 -11.31 -7.10
C LEU A 100 4.92 -12.62 -7.42
N THR A 101 4.98 -13.58 -6.50
CA THR A 101 3.97 -14.65 -6.45
C THR A 101 2.66 -14.09 -5.90
N ALA A 102 1.55 -14.79 -6.12
CA ALA A 102 0.25 -14.38 -5.57
C ALA A 102 0.29 -14.20 -4.05
N GLU A 103 0.95 -15.12 -3.33
CA GLU A 103 1.14 -15.05 -1.88
C GLU A 103 1.96 -13.82 -1.45
N GLN A 104 3.04 -13.52 -2.18
CA GLN A 104 3.87 -12.34 -1.89
C GLN A 104 3.14 -11.03 -2.17
N TYR A 105 2.34 -10.99 -3.24
CA TYR A 105 1.47 -9.85 -3.52
C TYR A 105 0.46 -9.66 -2.40
N GLU A 106 -0.20 -10.74 -1.98
CA GLU A 106 -1.18 -10.73 -0.90
C GLU A 106 -0.60 -10.24 0.42
N ALA A 107 0.64 -10.60 0.74
CA ALA A 107 1.31 -10.10 1.94
C ALA A 107 1.42 -8.56 2.01
N PHE A 108 1.41 -7.86 0.86
CA PHE A 108 1.46 -6.40 0.80
C PHE A 108 0.08 -5.74 0.72
N VAL A 109 -0.88 -6.36 0.05
CA VAL A 109 -2.17 -5.71 -0.27
C VAL A 109 -3.38 -6.34 0.41
N GLY A 110 -3.26 -7.54 0.95
CA GLY A 110 -4.38 -8.31 1.49
C GLY A 110 -5.10 -7.61 2.63
N GLY A 111 -4.35 -6.95 3.51
CA GLY A 111 -4.93 -6.16 4.61
C GLY A 111 -5.81 -5.01 4.11
N TYR A 112 -5.41 -4.36 3.02
CA TYR A 112 -6.23 -3.32 2.36
C TYR A 112 -7.49 -3.91 1.72
N ARG A 113 -7.38 -5.07 1.07
CA ARG A 113 -8.55 -5.76 0.49
C ARG A 113 -9.55 -6.19 1.56
N GLN A 114 -9.07 -6.70 2.69
CA GLN A 114 -9.90 -7.12 3.82
C GLN A 114 -10.73 -5.97 4.40
N VAL A 115 -10.21 -4.74 4.36
CA VAL A 115 -10.92 -3.52 4.80
C VAL A 115 -11.65 -2.80 3.65
N GLY A 116 -11.85 -3.49 2.52
CA GLY A 116 -12.70 -3.01 1.43
C GLY A 116 -12.03 -2.07 0.43
N VAL A 117 -10.71 -1.85 0.50
CA VAL A 117 -9.98 -1.09 -0.52
C VAL A 117 -9.84 -1.93 -1.78
N ARG A 118 -10.16 -1.34 -2.93
CA ARG A 118 -9.98 -1.93 -4.24
C ARG A 118 -8.49 -1.97 -4.57
N VAL A 119 -8.01 -3.17 -4.82
CA VAL A 119 -6.65 -3.44 -5.25
C VAL A 119 -6.70 -4.28 -6.52
N PRO A 120 -5.89 -3.99 -7.54
CA PRO A 120 -5.79 -4.84 -8.72
C PRO A 120 -5.51 -6.30 -8.38
N GLU A 121 -6.00 -7.23 -9.20
CA GLU A 121 -5.71 -8.65 -9.03
C GLU A 121 -4.26 -8.98 -9.42
N HIS A 122 -3.69 -10.01 -8.78
CA HIS A 122 -2.40 -10.56 -9.18
C HIS A 122 -2.55 -11.23 -10.55
N GLY A 123 -1.89 -10.70 -11.58
CA GLY A 123 -1.97 -11.23 -12.95
C GLY A 123 -3.04 -10.59 -13.84
N ALA A 124 -3.74 -9.55 -13.39
CA ALA A 124 -4.49 -8.69 -14.30
C ALA A 124 -3.49 -7.95 -15.19
N VAL A 125 -3.27 -8.44 -16.41
CA VAL A 125 -2.64 -7.70 -17.50
C VAL A 125 -3.80 -7.20 -18.36
N GLU A 126 -4.09 -5.91 -18.30
CA GLU A 126 -4.82 -5.24 -19.39
C GLU A 126 -3.82 -4.86 -20.48
#